data_AF-A0A6A5TZA7-F1
#
_entry.id   AF-A0A6A5TZA7-F1
#
_cell.length_a   1.000
_cell.length_b   1.000
_cell.length_c   1.000
_cell.angle_alpha   90.00
_cell.angle_beta   90.00
_cell.angle_gamma   90.00
#
_symmetry.space_group_name_H-M   'P 1'
#
loop_
_entity.id
_entity.type
_entity.pdbx_description
1 polymer ?
#
loop_
_entity_poly.entity_id
_entity_poly.type
_entity_poly.pdbx_seq_one_letter_code
_entity_poly.pdbx_strand_id
1 'polypeptide(L)'
;MTNLLELPAEVVSNVIHQLVLSAGVQAAWPLRSTCRTFAAEIQFDVFAKQPHTAIARAKKHPVEENLWLYLFFRSKVLLDANPWVPEKVNEAIQWLCQERGATTLKEEDDVREIVCKTFAQRMSSFCYLELTDKSRAMRSKWGEKLCSWDKLVMAVDFNDVGMFTELLTQCTGSLSPSGTIFEDFLHLAVIESNIGIVEALAQYLDACDTKPTSNKPVIIAQLLIEVTSIGATSFKRTISCAMTRGNVKLIDILVSIHHNHVRKLDTEIYVRWLMESRDSGKLSVMKYFCTMPYPHSAPPMPKDLFRLVLQLQCPMILTALLGPGRLDAGQAGPDIFPLIEAMELGDTETVRIMLDAGAHVNGYKGGRSPGRLPFLPLQYAVNSARPWSVMRGIVNLLIERGAQIADLGMSQAGDECYYMIRELKIKSGDWDLPLHREIHLPSRRRRQEAPPQAFSISVDDTDFISFASSYDSK
;
A
#
# COMPACT_ATOMS: atom_id res chain seq x y z
N MET A 1 18.52 -39.22 47.14
CA MET A 1 18.26 -37.84 46.70
C MET A 1 16.76 -37.67 46.75
N THR A 2 16.24 -36.90 47.71
CA THR A 2 14.81 -36.56 47.76
C THR A 2 14.45 -35.81 46.47
N ASN A 3 13.29 -36.14 45.90
CA ASN A 3 12.86 -35.53 44.66
C ASN A 3 12.55 -34.05 44.96
N LEU A 4 13.07 -33.11 44.16
CA LEU A 4 12.84 -31.67 44.37
C LEU A 4 11.33 -31.32 44.40
N LEU A 5 10.51 -32.15 43.77
CA LEU A 5 9.04 -32.05 43.74
C LEU A 5 8.34 -32.50 45.03
N GLU A 6 9.06 -33.10 45.99
CA GLU A 6 8.53 -33.46 47.31
C GLU A 6 8.62 -32.31 48.32
N LEU A 7 9.31 -31.22 47.95
CA LEU A 7 9.39 -30.03 48.79
C LEU A 7 8.08 -29.24 48.74
N PRO A 8 7.65 -28.63 49.87
CA PRO A 8 6.56 -27.66 49.86
C PRO A 8 6.83 -26.52 48.86
N ALA A 9 5.78 -26.02 48.20
CA ALA A 9 5.89 -25.00 47.15
C ALA A 9 6.59 -23.73 47.65
N GLU A 10 6.41 -23.38 48.92
CA GLU A 10 7.05 -22.25 49.59
C GLU A 10 8.57 -22.42 49.66
N VAL A 11 9.04 -23.63 49.93
CA VAL A 11 10.48 -23.95 49.95
C VAL A 11 11.07 -23.81 48.56
N VAL A 12 10.37 -24.33 47.53
CA VAL A 12 10.79 -24.17 46.14
C VAL A 12 10.85 -22.70 45.74
N SER A 13 9.80 -21.92 46.05
CA SER A 13 9.78 -20.48 45.73
C SER A 13 10.90 -19.72 46.45
N ASN A 14 11.20 -20.06 47.70
CA ASN A 14 12.31 -19.45 48.44
C ASN A 14 13.68 -19.81 47.84
N VAL A 15 13.88 -21.07 47.44
CA VAL A 15 15.12 -21.51 46.77
C VAL A 15 15.30 -20.77 45.45
N ILE A 16 14.23 -20.65 44.64
CA ILE A 16 14.26 -19.89 43.39
C ILE A 16 14.53 -18.41 43.64
N HIS A 17 13.92 -17.81 44.66
CA HIS A 17 14.16 -16.42 44.99
C HIS A 17 15.64 -16.16 45.33
N GLN A 18 16.23 -17.02 46.18
CA GLN A 18 17.66 -16.92 46.52
C GLN A 18 18.55 -17.16 45.30
N LEU A 19 18.17 -18.08 44.41
CA LEU A 19 18.87 -18.31 43.14
C LEU A 19 18.84 -17.05 42.25
N VAL A 20 17.69 -16.43 42.05
CA VAL A 20 17.55 -15.22 41.22
C VAL A 20 18.29 -14.03 41.86
N LEU A 21 18.22 -13.86 43.18
CA LEU A 21 18.94 -12.81 43.90
C LEU A 21 20.46 -12.97 43.81
N SER A 22 20.98 -14.19 44.01
CA SER A 22 22.42 -14.45 44.04
C SER A 22 23.06 -14.49 42.65
N ALA A 23 22.42 -15.15 41.68
CA ALA A 23 22.92 -15.26 40.31
C ALA A 23 22.59 -14.01 39.48
N GLY A 24 21.54 -13.27 39.84
CA GLY A 24 20.98 -12.18 39.06
C GLY A 24 20.04 -12.65 37.95
N VAL A 25 19.14 -11.76 37.50
CA VAL A 25 18.11 -12.03 36.49
C VAL A 25 18.70 -12.63 35.21
N GLN A 26 19.83 -12.09 34.73
CA GLN A 26 20.44 -12.55 33.48
C GLN A 26 20.93 -14.00 33.53
N ALA A 27 21.52 -14.42 34.65
CA ALA A 27 22.04 -15.79 34.80
C ALA A 27 20.93 -16.78 35.17
N ALA A 28 19.92 -16.34 35.93
CA ALA A 28 18.80 -17.19 36.33
C ALA A 28 17.79 -17.45 35.19
N TRP A 29 17.55 -16.47 34.30
CA TRP A 29 16.57 -16.58 33.22
C TRP A 29 16.67 -17.83 32.31
N PRO A 30 17.85 -18.27 31.84
CA PRO A 30 17.97 -19.49 31.03
C PRO A 30 17.70 -20.78 31.81
N LEU A 31 17.77 -20.78 33.14
CA LEU A 31 17.54 -21.96 33.99
C LEU A 31 16.07 -22.41 33.99
N ARG A 32 15.16 -21.59 33.44
CA ARG A 32 13.77 -21.96 33.18
C ARG A 32 13.63 -23.18 32.26
N SER A 33 14.65 -23.49 31.47
CA SER A 33 14.67 -24.69 30.61
C SER A 33 14.73 -26.01 31.38
N THR A 34 14.99 -25.98 32.70
CA THR A 34 15.15 -27.20 33.53
C THR A 34 13.86 -28.01 33.66
N CYS A 35 12.76 -27.39 34.10
CA CYS A 35 11.44 -28.02 34.16
C CYS A 35 10.33 -26.94 34.24
N ARG A 36 9.06 -27.35 34.04
CA ARG A 36 7.91 -26.41 34.01
C ARG A 36 7.73 -25.64 35.33
N THR A 37 7.87 -26.31 36.48
CA THR A 37 7.76 -25.66 37.80
C THR A 37 8.86 -24.62 38.00
N PHE A 38 10.10 -24.97 37.67
CA PHE A 38 11.24 -24.03 37.72
C PHE A 38 11.02 -22.84 36.78
N ALA A 39 10.50 -23.09 35.58
CA ALA A 39 10.17 -22.05 34.62
C ALA A 39 9.17 -21.04 35.20
N ALA A 40 8.07 -21.54 35.77
CA ALA A 40 7.01 -20.73 36.36
C ALA A 40 7.50 -19.94 37.57
N GLU A 41 8.24 -20.57 38.49
CA GLU A 41 8.76 -19.89 39.69
C GLU A 41 9.81 -18.83 39.35
N ILE A 42 10.74 -19.10 38.44
CA ILE A 42 11.73 -18.08 38.01
C ILE A 42 11.02 -16.92 37.32
N GLN A 43 10.04 -17.21 36.46
CA GLN A 43 9.26 -16.18 35.78
C GLN A 43 8.48 -15.31 36.77
N PHE A 44 7.82 -15.93 37.75
CA PHE A 44 7.14 -15.23 38.82
C PHE A 44 8.12 -14.40 39.65
N ASP A 45 9.25 -14.96 40.07
CA ASP A 45 10.24 -14.24 40.87
C ASP A 45 10.80 -13.02 40.13
N VAL A 46 11.21 -13.21 38.87
CA VAL A 46 11.78 -12.16 38.02
C VAL A 46 10.80 -11.01 37.79
N PHE A 47 9.53 -11.28 37.46
CA PHE A 47 8.59 -10.21 37.12
C PHE A 47 7.80 -9.68 38.32
N ALA A 48 7.52 -10.50 39.33
CA ALA A 48 6.74 -10.09 40.50
C ALA A 48 7.61 -9.54 41.62
N LYS A 49 8.75 -10.16 41.93
CA LYS A 49 9.53 -9.86 43.15
C LYS A 49 10.79 -9.04 42.92
N GLN A 50 11.50 -9.24 41.80
CA GLN A 50 12.75 -8.52 41.56
C GLN A 50 12.51 -7.03 41.27
N PRO A 51 13.33 -6.10 41.78
CA PRO A 51 13.20 -4.70 41.45
C PRO A 51 13.47 -4.46 39.95
N HIS A 52 12.79 -3.47 39.37
CA HIS A 52 12.98 -2.99 38.01
C HIS A 52 14.47 -2.71 37.71
N THR A 53 15.19 -2.12 38.65
CA THR A 53 16.65 -1.88 38.53
C THR A 53 17.46 -3.17 38.31
N ALA A 54 17.04 -4.31 38.85
CA ALA A 54 17.69 -5.60 38.60
C ALA A 54 17.37 -6.14 37.20
N ILE A 55 16.13 -5.96 36.73
CA ILE A 55 15.68 -6.39 35.41
C ILE A 55 16.33 -5.54 34.30
N ALA A 56 16.43 -4.23 34.51
CA ALA A 56 17.02 -3.27 33.57
C ALA A 56 18.54 -3.43 33.39
N ARG A 57 19.23 -4.15 34.28
CA ARG A 57 20.67 -4.44 34.14
C ARG A 57 20.95 -5.66 33.26
N ALA A 58 19.95 -6.47 32.93
CA ALA A 58 20.15 -7.68 32.13
C ALA A 58 20.41 -7.35 30.66
N LYS A 59 21.51 -7.85 30.08
CA LYS A 59 21.86 -7.57 28.66
C LYS A 59 20.86 -8.10 27.63
N LYS A 60 20.22 -9.23 27.93
CA LYS A 60 19.07 -9.75 27.18
C LYS A 60 17.86 -9.52 28.06
N HIS A 61 17.03 -8.54 27.73
CA HIS A 61 15.93 -8.16 28.61
C HIS A 61 14.83 -9.23 28.56
N PRO A 62 14.55 -9.94 29.67
CA PRO A 62 13.43 -10.87 29.74
C PRO A 62 12.09 -10.21 29.41
N VAL A 63 12.02 -8.89 29.61
CA VAL A 63 10.82 -8.07 29.42
C VAL A 63 10.49 -7.87 27.95
N GLU A 64 11.46 -7.84 27.02
CA GLU A 64 11.14 -7.57 25.60
C GLU A 64 10.11 -8.56 25.04
N GLU A 65 10.24 -9.84 25.39
CA GLU A 65 9.30 -10.89 24.95
C GLU A 65 8.13 -11.10 25.93
N ASN A 66 8.20 -10.51 27.13
CA ASN A 66 7.29 -10.79 28.24
C ASN A 66 6.79 -9.50 28.92
N LEU A 67 6.68 -8.40 28.17
CA LEU A 67 6.29 -7.10 28.70
C LEU A 67 4.92 -7.16 29.37
N TRP A 68 4.01 -7.95 28.81
CA TRP A 68 2.68 -8.14 29.38
C TRP A 68 2.73 -8.78 30.78
N LEU A 69 3.65 -9.71 31.05
CA LEU A 69 3.83 -10.30 32.37
C LEU A 69 4.39 -9.30 33.36
N TYR A 70 5.36 -8.49 32.92
CA TYR A 70 5.88 -7.40 33.73
C TYR A 70 4.75 -6.43 34.12
N LEU A 71 3.93 -5.99 33.16
CA LEU A 71 2.78 -5.12 33.43
C LEU A 71 1.73 -5.82 34.32
N PHE A 72 1.48 -7.11 34.12
CA PHE A 72 0.53 -7.89 34.92
C PHE A 72 0.93 -7.90 36.40
N PHE A 73 2.19 -8.16 36.72
CA PHE A 73 2.63 -8.15 38.11
C PHE A 73 2.81 -6.73 38.67
N ARG A 74 3.28 -5.77 37.87
CA ARG A 74 3.48 -4.39 38.33
C ARG A 74 2.21 -3.61 38.55
N SER A 75 1.14 -3.98 37.86
CA SER A 75 -0.19 -3.46 38.13
C SER A 75 -0.75 -3.99 39.46
N LYS A 76 -0.29 -5.14 39.97
CA LYS A 76 -0.64 -5.65 41.31
C LYS A 76 0.27 -5.09 42.41
N VAL A 77 1.58 -5.09 42.17
CA VAL A 77 2.60 -4.64 43.13
C VAL A 77 3.67 -3.84 42.39
N LEU A 78 3.69 -2.53 42.62
CA LEU A 78 4.51 -1.59 41.85
C LEU A 78 6.03 -1.78 42.05
N LEU A 79 6.47 -2.10 43.27
CA LEU A 79 7.89 -2.06 43.68
C LEU A 79 8.56 -0.71 43.34
N ASP A 80 9.70 -0.73 42.63
CA ASP A 80 10.47 0.43 42.16
C ASP A 80 10.18 0.79 40.70
N ALA A 81 9.12 0.22 40.09
CA ALA A 81 8.72 0.60 38.74
C ALA A 81 8.12 2.02 38.71
N ASN A 82 8.22 2.70 37.57
CA ASN A 82 7.55 3.98 37.37
C ASN A 82 6.02 3.76 37.49
N PRO A 83 5.32 4.47 38.40
CA PRO A 83 3.90 4.24 38.67
C PRO A 83 3.00 4.46 37.46
N TRP A 84 3.41 5.32 36.53
CA TRP A 84 2.51 5.88 35.54
C TRP A 84 1.86 4.85 34.60
N VAL A 85 2.63 3.91 34.04
CA VAL A 85 2.03 2.88 33.15
C VAL A 85 1.20 1.86 33.95
N PRO A 86 1.68 1.28 35.07
CA PRO A 86 0.86 0.44 35.93
C PRO A 86 -0.42 1.09 36.45
N GLU A 87 -0.38 2.39 36.80
CA GLU A 87 -1.56 3.16 37.22
C GLU A 87 -2.58 3.25 36.08
N LYS A 88 -2.15 3.61 34.87
CA LYS A 88 -3.03 3.69 33.71
C LYS A 88 -3.58 2.32 33.29
N VAL A 89 -2.79 1.25 33.42
CA VAL A 89 -3.23 -0.15 33.27
C VAL A 89 -4.31 -0.48 34.32
N ASN A 90 -4.10 -0.11 35.59
CA ASN A 90 -5.08 -0.33 36.66
C ASN A 90 -6.37 0.47 36.44
N GLU A 91 -6.29 1.70 35.95
CA GLU A 91 -7.48 2.47 35.55
C GLU A 91 -8.27 1.78 34.45
N ALA A 92 -7.60 1.22 33.42
CA ALA A 92 -8.24 0.45 32.36
C ALA A 92 -8.90 -0.83 32.90
N ILE A 93 -8.21 -1.57 33.79
CA ILE A 93 -8.75 -2.79 34.42
C ILE A 93 -9.97 -2.46 35.27
N GLN A 94 -9.88 -1.44 36.12
CA GLN A 94 -10.98 -1.04 36.99
C GLN A 94 -12.21 -0.64 36.17
N TRP A 95 -12.01 0.15 35.12
CA TRP A 95 -13.09 0.53 34.21
C TRP A 95 -13.70 -0.71 33.51
N LEU A 96 -12.89 -1.59 32.92
CA LEU A 96 -13.39 -2.80 32.25
C LEU A 96 -14.11 -3.76 33.22
N CYS A 97 -13.62 -3.90 34.44
CA CYS A 97 -14.29 -4.72 35.46
C CYS A 97 -15.67 -4.14 35.81
N GLN A 98 -15.80 -2.81 35.88
CA GLN A 98 -17.08 -2.14 36.10
C GLN A 98 -18.04 -2.36 34.93
N GLU A 99 -17.59 -2.15 33.68
CA GLU A 99 -18.43 -2.35 32.49
C GLU A 99 -18.90 -3.79 32.32
N ARG A 100 -18.06 -4.78 32.68
CA ARG A 100 -18.37 -6.20 32.52
C ARG A 100 -19.01 -6.84 33.75
N GLY A 101 -19.14 -6.10 34.85
CA GLY A 101 -19.62 -6.64 36.12
C GLY A 101 -18.71 -7.74 36.69
N ALA A 102 -17.39 -7.66 36.47
CA ALA A 102 -16.44 -8.59 37.06
C ALA A 102 -16.40 -8.36 38.58
N THR A 103 -16.74 -9.38 39.36
CA THR A 103 -16.86 -9.28 40.82
C THR A 103 -15.84 -10.14 41.55
N THR A 104 -15.26 -11.12 40.86
CA THR A 104 -14.28 -12.04 41.45
C THR A 104 -12.86 -11.63 41.10
N LEU A 105 -11.91 -11.94 41.99
CA LEU A 105 -10.48 -11.71 41.75
C LEU A 105 -9.98 -12.43 40.49
N LYS A 106 -10.57 -13.59 40.17
CA LYS A 106 -10.22 -14.35 38.97
C LYS A 106 -10.64 -13.61 37.70
N GLU A 107 -11.87 -13.10 37.65
CA GLU A 107 -12.34 -12.31 36.51
C GLU A 107 -11.53 -11.02 36.35
N GLU A 108 -11.17 -10.36 37.46
CA GLU A 108 -10.28 -9.21 37.44
C GLU A 108 -8.89 -9.57 36.87
N ASP A 109 -8.34 -10.71 37.26
CA ASP A 109 -7.06 -11.21 36.75
C ASP A 109 -7.14 -11.56 35.26
N ASP A 110 -8.24 -12.13 34.79
CA ASP A 110 -8.47 -12.41 33.37
C ASP A 110 -8.52 -11.09 32.56
N VAL A 111 -9.22 -10.07 33.07
CA VAL A 111 -9.24 -8.72 32.47
C VAL A 111 -7.85 -8.10 32.48
N ARG A 112 -7.13 -8.18 33.60
CA ARG A 112 -5.76 -7.68 33.77
C ARG A 112 -4.80 -8.32 32.76
N GLU A 113 -4.88 -9.63 32.56
CA GLU A 113 -4.06 -10.33 31.59
C GLU A 113 -4.30 -9.81 30.17
N ILE A 114 -5.57 -9.65 29.76
CA ILE A 114 -5.93 -9.13 28.43
C ILE A 114 -5.41 -7.70 28.27
N VAL A 115 -5.70 -6.80 29.21
CA VAL A 115 -5.26 -5.41 29.18
C VAL A 115 -3.73 -5.34 29.08
N CYS A 116 -3.00 -6.08 29.91
CA CYS A 116 -1.54 -6.09 29.87
C CYS A 116 -0.97 -6.63 28.54
N LYS A 117 -1.61 -7.65 27.95
CA LYS A 117 -1.23 -8.16 26.62
C LYS A 117 -1.45 -7.12 25.53
N THR A 118 -2.61 -6.47 25.53
CA THR A 118 -2.93 -5.34 24.65
C THR A 118 -1.88 -4.24 24.76
N PHE A 119 -1.60 -3.75 25.98
CA PHE A 119 -0.59 -2.73 26.21
C PHE A 119 0.77 -3.16 25.68
N ALA A 120 1.21 -4.38 25.99
CA ALA A 120 2.52 -4.88 25.59
C ALA A 120 2.67 -5.05 24.08
N GLN A 121 1.62 -5.47 23.37
CA GLN A 121 1.64 -5.62 21.92
C GLN A 121 1.74 -4.27 21.19
N ARG A 122 1.18 -3.20 21.78
CA ARG A 122 1.15 -1.85 21.18
C ARG A 122 2.34 -1.00 21.56
N MET A 123 2.99 -1.31 22.68
CA MET A 123 4.24 -0.68 23.05
C MET A 123 5.37 -1.21 22.16
N SER A 124 6.00 -0.32 21.39
CA SER A 124 7.23 -0.67 20.67
C SER A 124 8.32 -1.11 21.66
N SER A 125 9.24 -1.98 21.24
CA SER A 125 10.39 -2.39 22.05
C SER A 125 11.22 -1.19 22.54
N PHE A 126 11.21 -0.08 21.80
CA PHE A 126 11.86 1.19 22.19
C PHE A 126 11.24 1.81 23.45
N CYS A 127 9.94 1.65 23.67
CA CYS A 127 9.23 2.19 24.83
C CYS A 127 9.57 1.44 26.13
N TYR A 128 10.18 0.26 26.09
CA TYR A 128 10.63 -0.42 27.30
C TYR A 128 11.72 0.36 28.04
N LEU A 129 12.66 0.96 27.31
CA LEU A 129 13.69 1.82 27.89
C LEU A 129 13.07 3.07 28.53
N GLU A 130 11.94 3.54 28.01
CA GLU A 130 11.24 4.72 28.50
C GLU A 130 10.30 4.43 29.68
N LEU A 131 9.91 3.17 29.93
CA LEU A 131 9.29 2.76 31.19
C LEU A 131 10.22 2.98 32.39
N THR A 132 11.53 3.03 32.12
CA THR A 132 12.59 3.20 33.13
C THR A 132 12.92 4.67 33.38
N ASP A 133 12.70 5.54 32.38
CA ASP A 133 13.12 6.93 32.43
C ASP A 133 11.94 7.88 32.72
N LYS A 134 12.21 8.99 33.39
CA LYS A 134 11.23 10.02 33.79
C LYS A 134 10.81 10.87 32.59
N SER A 135 10.47 10.25 31.46
CA SER A 135 10.17 11.00 30.24
C SER A 135 8.84 11.74 30.42
N ARG A 136 8.95 12.98 30.90
CA ARG A 136 7.87 13.98 30.94
C ARG A 136 7.21 14.10 29.55
N ALA A 137 7.98 13.84 28.49
CA ALA A 137 7.52 13.77 27.11
C ALA A 137 6.43 12.72 26.90
N MET A 138 6.59 11.49 27.39
CA MET A 138 5.56 10.46 27.28
C MET A 138 4.30 10.80 28.07
N ARG A 139 4.45 11.28 29.31
CA ARG A 139 3.29 11.71 30.12
C ARG A 139 2.50 12.82 29.43
N SER A 140 3.20 13.79 28.84
CA SER A 140 2.57 14.87 28.07
C SER A 140 1.89 14.36 26.80
N LYS A 141 2.44 13.32 26.16
CA LYS A 141 1.90 12.76 24.91
C LYS A 141 0.69 11.86 25.18
N TRP A 142 0.77 11.02 26.21
CA TRP A 142 -0.20 9.96 26.50
C TRP A 142 -1.26 10.32 27.54
N GLY A 143 -1.10 11.46 28.21
CA GLY A 143 -1.97 11.87 29.30
C GLY A 143 -1.72 11.08 30.59
N GLU A 144 -2.09 11.69 31.71
CA GLU A 144 -1.93 11.07 33.03
C GLU A 144 -3.03 10.07 33.35
N LYS A 145 -4.23 10.26 32.79
CA LYS A 145 -5.42 9.44 33.08
C LYS A 145 -5.91 8.71 31.84
N LEU A 146 -6.67 7.64 32.07
CA LEU A 146 -7.43 6.93 31.05
C LEU A 146 -8.49 7.86 30.42
N CYS A 147 -8.34 8.14 29.14
CA CYS A 147 -9.29 8.98 28.40
C CYS A 147 -10.32 8.15 27.64
N SER A 148 -11.34 8.79 27.06
CA SER A 148 -12.39 8.09 26.28
C SER A 148 -11.83 7.36 25.06
N TRP A 149 -10.75 7.85 24.46
CA TRP A 149 -10.08 7.19 23.34
C TRP A 149 -9.36 5.90 23.74
N ASP A 150 -8.75 5.89 24.92
CA ASP A 150 -8.14 4.68 25.47
C ASP A 150 -9.21 3.59 25.70
N LYS A 151 -10.39 3.99 26.19
CA LYS A 151 -11.55 3.09 26.37
C LYS A 151 -12.08 2.55 25.05
N LEU A 152 -12.13 3.36 23.99
CA LEU A 152 -12.53 2.90 22.66
C LEU A 152 -11.62 1.79 22.16
N VAL A 153 -10.31 1.97 22.27
CA VAL A 153 -9.34 0.95 21.88
C VAL A 153 -9.56 -0.35 22.66
N MET A 154 -9.74 -0.27 23.97
CA MET A 154 -10.07 -1.44 24.79
C MET A 154 -11.33 -2.15 24.28
N ALA A 155 -12.40 -1.42 23.95
CA ALA A 155 -13.59 -2.04 23.37
C ALA A 155 -13.29 -2.78 22.05
N VAL A 156 -12.34 -2.30 21.24
CA VAL A 156 -11.88 -3.00 20.03
C VAL A 156 -11.13 -4.29 20.36
N ASP A 157 -10.19 -4.27 21.31
CA ASP A 157 -9.41 -5.45 21.71
C ASP A 157 -10.28 -6.56 22.32
N PHE A 158 -11.34 -6.17 23.04
CA PHE A 158 -12.34 -7.10 23.56
C PHE A 158 -13.38 -7.50 22.50
N ASN A 159 -13.31 -6.93 21.29
CA ASN A 159 -14.27 -7.12 20.21
C ASN A 159 -15.74 -6.90 20.66
N ASP A 160 -15.94 -5.92 21.54
CA ASP A 160 -17.25 -5.56 22.10
C ASP A 160 -17.86 -4.39 21.31
N VAL A 161 -18.64 -4.74 20.29
CA VAL A 161 -19.29 -3.77 19.40
C VAL A 161 -20.30 -2.89 20.15
N GLY A 162 -20.95 -3.42 21.19
CA GLY A 162 -21.93 -2.68 21.99
C GLY A 162 -21.24 -1.59 22.80
N MET A 163 -20.21 -1.97 23.56
CA MET A 163 -19.38 -1.04 24.34
C MET A 163 -18.73 0.02 23.44
N PHE A 164 -18.20 -0.39 22.28
CA PHE A 164 -17.60 0.52 21.31
C PHE A 164 -18.61 1.57 20.81
N THR A 165 -19.82 1.14 20.45
CA THR A 165 -20.88 2.04 19.96
C THR A 165 -21.31 3.05 21.03
N GLU A 166 -21.45 2.61 22.27
CA GLU A 166 -21.77 3.50 23.39
C GLU A 166 -20.66 4.54 23.60
N LEU A 167 -19.39 4.11 23.65
CA LEU A 167 -18.24 4.98 23.86
C LEU A 167 -18.05 6.00 22.73
N LEU A 168 -18.40 5.68 21.48
CA LEU A 168 -18.36 6.63 20.37
C LEU A 168 -19.22 7.87 20.64
N THR A 169 -20.36 7.70 21.33
CA THR A 169 -21.23 8.83 21.70
C THR A 169 -20.64 9.69 22.82
N GLN A 170 -19.81 9.09 23.69
CA GLN A 170 -19.21 9.75 24.86
C GLN A 170 -17.87 10.44 24.56
N CYS A 171 -17.23 10.10 23.43
CA CYS A 171 -15.96 10.68 23.04
C CYS A 171 -16.10 12.18 22.75
N THR A 172 -15.56 13.00 23.66
CA THR A 172 -15.53 14.47 23.57
C THR A 172 -14.09 14.97 23.74
N GLY A 173 -13.76 16.11 23.14
CA GLY A 173 -12.48 16.81 23.37
C GLY A 173 -11.48 16.81 22.20
N SER A 174 -10.40 17.61 22.35
CA SER A 174 -9.41 17.90 21.30
C SER A 174 -8.15 17.04 21.36
N LEU A 175 -8.20 15.86 21.98
CA LEU A 175 -7.00 15.05 22.09
C LEU A 175 -6.60 14.51 20.73
N SER A 176 -5.36 14.81 20.34
CA SER A 176 -4.74 14.25 19.15
C SER A 176 -4.61 12.73 19.34
N PRO A 177 -5.02 11.93 18.36
CA PRO A 177 -4.98 10.46 18.40
C PRO A 177 -3.57 9.90 18.42
N SER A 178 -2.60 10.70 17.96
CA SER A 178 -1.19 10.37 18.04
C SER A 178 -0.71 10.26 19.49
N GLY A 179 -1.55 10.64 20.46
CA GLY A 179 -1.32 10.55 21.88
C GLY A 179 -1.85 9.28 22.57
N THR A 180 -2.64 8.41 21.95
CA THR A 180 -3.03 7.17 22.69
C THR A 180 -1.85 6.21 22.80
N ILE A 181 -1.78 5.49 23.92
CA ILE A 181 -0.77 4.42 24.12
C ILE A 181 -1.04 3.26 23.15
N PHE A 182 -2.30 3.12 22.74
CA PHE A 182 -2.84 1.89 22.17
C PHE A 182 -2.94 1.87 20.65
N GLU A 183 -2.18 2.73 19.97
CA GLU A 183 -2.37 3.01 18.54
C GLU A 183 -3.79 3.56 18.23
N ASP A 184 -4.09 3.67 16.93
CA ASP A 184 -5.37 4.09 16.41
C ASP A 184 -6.38 2.93 16.47
N PHE A 185 -7.55 3.17 17.08
CA PHE A 185 -8.60 2.16 17.26
C PHE A 185 -9.11 1.58 15.92
N LEU A 186 -9.15 2.38 14.85
CA LEU A 186 -9.57 1.93 13.53
C LEU A 186 -8.50 1.04 12.89
N HIS A 187 -7.22 1.42 13.04
CA HIS A 187 -6.11 0.58 12.59
C HIS A 187 -6.11 -0.77 13.30
N LEU A 188 -6.29 -0.74 14.63
CA LEU A 188 -6.42 -1.91 15.47
C LEU A 188 -7.59 -2.80 15.04
N ALA A 189 -8.78 -2.24 14.83
CA ALA A 189 -9.95 -2.99 14.38
C ALA A 189 -9.68 -3.75 13.07
N VAL A 190 -8.90 -3.15 12.16
CA VAL A 190 -8.51 -3.78 10.91
C VAL A 190 -7.43 -4.84 11.10
N ILE A 191 -6.47 -4.63 12.00
CA ILE A 191 -5.47 -5.66 12.35
C ILE A 191 -6.18 -6.91 12.89
N GLU A 192 -7.10 -6.74 13.82
CA GLU A 192 -7.85 -7.86 14.41
C GLU A 192 -8.96 -8.40 13.48
N SER A 193 -9.16 -7.77 12.32
CA SER A 193 -10.23 -8.11 11.37
C SER A 193 -11.64 -8.02 11.97
N ASN A 194 -11.84 -7.12 12.93
CA ASN A 194 -13.09 -6.87 13.64
C ASN A 194 -14.05 -6.04 12.77
N ILE A 195 -14.69 -6.69 11.79
CA ILE A 195 -15.61 -6.05 10.84
C ILE A 195 -16.75 -5.32 11.55
N GLY A 196 -17.30 -5.90 12.62
CA GLY A 196 -18.41 -5.31 13.37
C GLY A 196 -18.08 -3.95 14.01
N ILE A 197 -16.83 -3.77 14.47
CA ILE A 197 -16.36 -2.49 15.02
C ILE A 197 -16.29 -1.41 13.92
N VAL A 198 -15.77 -1.77 12.74
CA VAL A 198 -15.67 -0.84 11.61
C VAL A 198 -17.05 -0.51 11.04
N GLU A 199 -17.97 -1.48 10.99
CA GLU A 199 -19.38 -1.25 10.63
C GLU A 199 -20.09 -0.34 11.64
N ALA A 200 -19.88 -0.53 12.94
CA ALA A 200 -20.43 0.33 13.98
C ALA A 200 -19.92 1.78 13.86
N LEU A 201 -18.64 1.97 13.53
CA LEU A 201 -18.11 3.29 13.23
C LEU A 201 -18.80 3.92 12.00
N ALA A 202 -18.95 3.17 10.90
CA ALA A 202 -19.63 3.67 9.71
C ALA A 202 -21.07 4.10 10.00
N GLN A 203 -21.82 3.25 10.72
CA GLN A 203 -23.20 3.54 11.13
C GLN A 203 -23.31 4.77 12.03
N TYR A 204 -22.38 4.93 12.97
CA TYR A 204 -22.31 6.11 13.82
C TYR A 204 -22.09 7.39 12.98
N LEU A 205 -21.16 7.35 12.02
CA LEU A 205 -20.88 8.49 11.14
C LEU A 205 -22.10 8.84 10.26
N ASP A 206 -22.77 7.85 9.69
CA ASP A 206 -24.01 8.03 8.92
C ASP A 206 -25.14 8.62 9.79
N ALA A 207 -25.28 8.17 11.05
CA ALA A 207 -26.23 8.75 11.99
C ALA A 207 -25.94 10.23 12.26
N CYS A 208 -24.66 10.59 12.37
CA CYS A 208 -24.22 11.97 12.53
C CYS A 208 -24.40 12.86 11.28
N ASP A 209 -24.54 12.30 10.07
CA ASP A 209 -25.00 13.04 8.89
C ASP A 209 -26.46 13.47 9.01
N THR A 210 -27.32 12.57 9.48
CA THR A 210 -28.77 12.84 9.59
C THR A 210 -29.11 13.76 10.76
N LYS A 211 -28.37 13.64 11.86
CA LYS A 211 -28.54 14.44 13.08
C LYS A 211 -27.17 14.93 13.52
N PRO A 212 -26.78 16.17 13.17
CA PRO A 212 -25.48 16.70 13.53
C PRO A 212 -25.28 16.64 15.05
N THR A 213 -24.28 15.89 15.50
CA THR A 213 -23.85 15.89 16.90
C THR A 213 -22.65 16.82 17.06
N SER A 214 -22.42 17.32 18.27
CA SER A 214 -21.21 18.10 18.59
C SER A 214 -19.91 17.30 18.40
N ASN A 215 -19.99 15.96 18.35
CA ASN A 215 -18.84 15.07 18.38
C ASN A 215 -18.38 14.65 16.98
N LYS A 216 -19.26 14.74 15.98
CA LYS A 216 -18.92 14.41 14.59
C LYS A 216 -17.71 15.17 14.06
N PRO A 217 -17.56 16.50 14.25
CA PRO A 217 -16.38 17.21 13.79
C PRO A 217 -15.10 16.72 14.47
N VAL A 218 -15.16 16.23 15.70
CA VAL A 218 -14.00 15.69 16.42
C VAL A 218 -13.59 14.34 15.84
N ILE A 219 -14.54 13.43 15.62
CA ILE A 219 -14.27 12.10 15.04
C ILE A 219 -13.87 12.22 13.57
N ILE A 220 -14.47 13.14 12.82
CA ILE A 220 -14.08 13.40 11.44
C ILE A 220 -12.75 14.14 11.40
N ALA A 221 -12.51 15.16 12.22
CA ALA A 221 -11.17 15.77 12.36
C ALA A 221 -10.14 14.72 12.77
N GLN A 222 -10.52 13.74 13.59
CA GLN A 222 -9.66 12.62 13.94
C GLN A 222 -9.30 11.78 12.71
N LEU A 223 -10.28 11.45 11.85
CA LEU A 223 -10.05 10.81 10.56
C LEU A 223 -9.35 11.73 9.53
N LEU A 224 -9.43 13.07 9.69
CA LEU A 224 -9.03 14.11 8.72
C LEU A 224 -7.76 14.89 9.04
N ILE A 225 -7.30 14.98 10.30
CA ILE A 225 -6.05 15.64 10.75
C ILE A 225 -4.83 15.06 9.97
N GLU A 226 -5.10 13.99 9.25
CA GLU A 226 -4.29 13.16 8.38
C GLU A 226 -4.13 13.66 6.93
N VAL A 227 -4.95 14.58 6.41
CA VAL A 227 -4.90 14.90 4.96
C VAL A 227 -3.85 15.97 4.61
N THR A 228 -3.30 16.70 5.59
CA THR A 228 -2.52 17.94 5.32
C THR A 228 -1.05 17.92 5.77
N SER A 229 -0.55 16.85 6.40
CA SER A 229 0.87 16.77 6.81
C SER A 229 1.57 15.50 6.32
N ILE A 230 2.86 15.65 5.97
CA ILE A 230 3.70 14.81 5.10
C ILE A 230 4.05 13.41 5.69
N GLY A 231 3.35 12.94 6.72
CA GLY A 231 3.55 11.61 7.32
C GLY A 231 2.59 10.55 6.76
N ALA A 232 3.04 9.31 6.61
CA ALA A 232 2.16 8.19 6.28
C ALA A 232 1.05 8.06 7.34
N THR A 233 -0.18 8.27 6.90
CA THR A 233 -1.34 8.55 7.76
C THR A 233 -1.94 7.29 8.39
N SER A 234 -2.65 7.42 9.51
CA SER A 234 -3.26 6.26 10.18
C SER A 234 -4.32 5.61 9.31
N PHE A 235 -5.18 6.39 8.66
CA PHE A 235 -6.22 5.88 7.78
C PHE A 235 -5.63 5.22 6.52
N LYS A 236 -4.59 5.80 5.93
CA LYS A 236 -3.85 5.17 4.83
C LYS A 236 -3.26 3.85 5.29
N ARG A 237 -2.49 3.84 6.39
CA ARG A 237 -1.90 2.62 6.99
C ARG A 237 -2.98 1.58 7.27
N THR A 238 -4.17 2.01 7.66
CA THR A 238 -5.32 1.14 7.93
C THR A 238 -5.88 0.51 6.67
N ILE A 239 -6.11 1.27 5.60
CA ILE A 239 -6.52 0.70 4.31
C ILE A 239 -5.42 -0.22 3.76
N SER A 240 -4.15 0.20 3.76
CA SER A 240 -3.05 -0.65 3.29
C SER A 240 -2.93 -1.96 4.10
N CYS A 241 -3.22 -1.92 5.41
CA CYS A 241 -3.30 -3.11 6.26
C CYS A 241 -4.46 -4.03 5.84
N ALA A 242 -5.65 -3.47 5.60
CA ALA A 242 -6.80 -4.23 5.09
C ALA A 242 -6.51 -4.89 3.73
N MET A 243 -5.81 -4.17 2.84
CA MET A 243 -5.36 -4.67 1.54
C MET A 243 -4.36 -5.83 1.69
N THR A 244 -3.34 -5.66 2.54
CA THR A 244 -2.32 -6.70 2.80
C THR A 244 -2.94 -7.97 3.37
N ARG A 245 -3.96 -7.82 4.21
CA ARG A 245 -4.76 -8.94 4.76
C ARG A 245 -5.75 -9.54 3.75
N GLY A 246 -6.03 -8.87 2.64
CA GLY A 246 -6.95 -9.35 1.62
C GLY A 246 -8.44 -9.28 2.00
N ASN A 247 -8.79 -8.48 3.03
CA ASN A 247 -10.16 -8.40 3.54
C ASN A 247 -10.97 -7.37 2.76
N VAL A 248 -11.54 -7.80 1.63
CA VAL A 248 -12.31 -6.93 0.71
C VAL A 248 -13.50 -6.26 1.39
N LYS A 249 -14.17 -6.94 2.34
CA LYS A 249 -15.30 -6.36 3.08
C LYS A 249 -14.87 -5.16 3.94
N LEU A 250 -13.74 -5.29 4.66
CA LEU A 250 -13.18 -4.15 5.41
C LEU A 250 -12.78 -3.01 4.50
N ILE A 251 -12.14 -3.32 3.37
CA ILE A 251 -11.75 -2.30 2.38
C ILE A 251 -12.99 -1.54 1.89
N ASP A 252 -14.07 -2.25 1.60
CA ASP A 252 -15.32 -1.64 1.13
C ASP A 252 -15.93 -0.67 2.15
N ILE A 253 -15.97 -1.08 3.42
CA ILE A 253 -16.46 -0.20 4.49
C ILE A 253 -15.54 1.01 4.67
N LEU A 254 -14.21 0.82 4.68
CA LEU A 254 -13.26 1.92 4.84
C LEU A 254 -13.31 2.91 3.68
N VAL A 255 -13.39 2.41 2.44
CA VAL A 255 -13.55 3.25 1.25
C VAL A 255 -14.85 4.04 1.32
N SER A 256 -15.94 3.41 1.76
CA SER A 256 -17.23 4.08 1.96
C SER A 256 -17.16 5.16 3.03
N ILE A 257 -16.54 4.87 4.19
CA ILE A 257 -16.30 5.86 5.24
C ILE A 257 -15.52 7.05 4.68
N HIS A 258 -14.44 6.78 3.94
CA HIS A 258 -13.64 7.85 3.36
C HIS A 258 -14.44 8.70 2.38
N HIS A 259 -15.16 8.07 1.45
CA HIS A 259 -15.91 8.77 0.42
C HIS A 259 -17.02 9.65 1.00
N ASN A 260 -17.76 9.14 1.98
CA ASN A 260 -18.94 9.80 2.55
C ASN A 260 -18.56 10.87 3.59
N HIS A 261 -17.59 10.58 4.47
CA HIS A 261 -17.36 11.37 5.69
C HIS A 261 -16.06 12.17 5.71
N VAL A 262 -15.04 11.69 5.00
CA VAL A 262 -13.69 12.28 5.04
C VAL A 262 -13.53 13.23 3.85
N ARG A 263 -13.44 12.67 2.65
CA ARG A 263 -13.26 13.43 1.42
C ARG A 263 -13.77 12.58 0.26
N LYS A 264 -14.50 13.22 -0.65
CA LYS A 264 -14.90 12.59 -1.91
C LYS A 264 -13.69 11.97 -2.57
N LEU A 265 -13.81 10.68 -2.89
CA LEU A 265 -12.74 9.93 -3.53
C LEU A 265 -12.36 10.61 -4.84
N ASP A 266 -11.12 11.08 -4.93
CA ASP A 266 -10.57 11.65 -6.16
C ASP A 266 -9.65 10.64 -6.87
N THR A 267 -9.21 11.02 -8.07
CA THR A 267 -8.33 10.22 -8.90
C THR A 267 -7.03 9.87 -8.20
N GLU A 268 -6.43 10.81 -7.47
CA GLU A 268 -5.13 10.61 -6.83
C GLU A 268 -5.21 9.51 -5.77
N ILE A 269 -6.22 9.59 -4.90
CA ILE A 269 -6.44 8.59 -3.85
C ILE A 269 -6.79 7.22 -4.47
N TYR A 270 -7.67 7.19 -5.48
CA TYR A 270 -8.02 5.96 -6.18
C TYR A 270 -6.81 5.29 -6.82
N VAL A 271 -6.01 6.04 -7.57
CA VAL A 271 -4.77 5.57 -8.21
C VAL A 271 -3.83 4.99 -7.15
N ARG A 272 -3.63 5.73 -6.04
CA ARG A 272 -2.76 5.29 -4.94
C ARG A 272 -3.23 3.96 -4.33
N TRP A 273 -4.52 3.81 -4.05
CA TRP A 273 -5.05 2.57 -3.51
C TRP A 273 -4.99 1.42 -4.52
N LEU A 274 -5.17 1.69 -5.81
CA LEU A 274 -4.99 0.69 -6.86
C LEU A 274 -3.52 0.21 -6.91
N MET A 275 -2.55 1.12 -6.79
CA MET A 275 -1.12 0.80 -6.68
C MET A 275 -0.83 -0.06 -5.44
N GLU A 276 -1.33 0.33 -4.27
CA GLU A 276 -1.15 -0.42 -3.03
C GLU A 276 -1.82 -1.80 -3.10
N SER A 277 -2.96 -1.91 -3.78
CA SER A 277 -3.63 -3.20 -4.00
C SER A 277 -2.77 -4.16 -4.83
N ARG A 278 -2.00 -3.65 -5.81
CA ARG A 278 -1.01 -4.45 -6.53
C ARG A 278 0.07 -4.92 -5.59
N ASP A 279 0.67 -4.00 -4.85
CA ASP A 279 1.82 -4.29 -3.98
C ASP A 279 1.45 -5.28 -2.87
N SER A 280 0.17 -5.35 -2.49
CA SER A 280 -0.36 -6.38 -1.58
C SER A 280 -0.33 -7.81 -2.15
N GLY A 281 -0.28 -7.98 -3.48
CA GLY A 281 -0.34 -9.27 -4.17
C GLY A 281 -1.69 -9.98 -4.08
N LYS A 282 -2.74 -9.34 -3.55
CA LYS A 282 -4.06 -9.95 -3.34
C LYS A 282 -4.99 -9.66 -4.53
N LEU A 283 -5.19 -10.66 -5.40
CA LEU A 283 -6.05 -10.55 -6.59
C LEU A 283 -7.49 -10.10 -6.26
N SER A 284 -8.05 -10.53 -5.13
CA SER A 284 -9.40 -10.13 -4.69
C SER A 284 -9.50 -8.63 -4.43
N VAL A 285 -8.50 -8.04 -3.78
CA VAL A 285 -8.41 -6.61 -3.49
C VAL A 285 -8.24 -5.81 -4.76
N MET A 286 -7.35 -6.27 -5.64
CA MET A 286 -7.11 -5.65 -6.94
C MET A 286 -8.39 -5.63 -7.78
N LYS A 287 -9.10 -6.77 -7.87
CA LYS A 287 -10.41 -6.85 -8.54
C LYS A 287 -11.43 -5.86 -7.94
N TYR A 288 -11.49 -5.77 -6.62
CA TYR A 288 -12.39 -4.82 -5.94
C TYR A 288 -12.17 -3.38 -6.42
N PHE A 289 -10.94 -2.88 -6.38
CA PHE A 289 -10.63 -1.52 -6.85
C PHE A 289 -10.89 -1.35 -8.35
N CYS A 290 -10.68 -2.39 -9.16
CA CYS A 290 -11.00 -2.34 -10.58
C CYS A 290 -12.50 -2.28 -10.85
N THR A 291 -13.33 -2.92 -10.04
CA THR A 291 -14.80 -2.89 -10.18
C THR A 291 -15.44 -1.63 -9.60
N MET A 292 -14.75 -0.93 -8.69
CA MET A 292 -15.26 0.29 -8.08
C MET A 292 -15.55 1.37 -9.14
N PRO A 293 -16.66 2.13 -9.05
CA PRO A 293 -16.93 3.22 -9.97
C PRO A 293 -15.79 4.25 -9.96
N TYR A 294 -15.25 4.56 -11.13
CA TYR A 294 -14.26 5.63 -11.25
C TYR A 294 -14.97 6.97 -11.00
N PRO A 295 -14.41 7.86 -10.16
CA PRO A 295 -15.08 9.13 -9.82
C PRO A 295 -15.40 9.93 -11.08
N HIS A 296 -16.67 10.24 -11.36
CA HIS A 296 -17.09 10.91 -12.60
C HIS A 296 -16.46 12.30 -12.84
N SER A 297 -15.95 12.95 -11.80
CA SER A 297 -15.26 14.24 -11.87
C SER A 297 -13.75 14.13 -12.07
N ALA A 298 -13.24 12.92 -12.27
CA ALA A 298 -11.82 12.67 -12.40
C ALA A 298 -11.28 13.17 -13.75
N PRO A 299 -10.11 13.81 -13.80
CA PRO A 299 -9.38 13.97 -15.05
C PRO A 299 -9.14 12.61 -15.73
N PRO A 300 -8.80 12.63 -17.04
CA PRO A 300 -8.35 11.44 -17.74
C PRO A 300 -7.30 10.71 -16.91
N MET A 301 -7.34 9.37 -16.94
CA MET A 301 -6.43 8.52 -16.17
C MET A 301 -4.98 9.00 -16.34
N PRO A 302 -4.24 9.27 -15.26
CA PRO A 302 -2.85 9.69 -15.37
C PRO A 302 -2.04 8.68 -16.18
N LYS A 303 -1.19 9.17 -17.06
CA LYS A 303 -0.34 8.34 -17.94
C LYS A 303 0.43 7.25 -17.19
N ASP A 304 0.94 7.61 -16.01
CA ASP A 304 1.73 6.70 -15.18
C ASP A 304 0.87 5.56 -14.63
N LEU A 305 -0.40 5.83 -14.28
CA LEU A 305 -1.32 4.76 -13.89
C LEU A 305 -1.64 3.85 -15.08
N PHE A 306 -1.88 4.42 -16.26
CA PHE A 306 -2.15 3.60 -17.45
C PHE A 306 -0.98 2.65 -17.75
N ARG A 307 0.25 3.18 -17.76
CA ARG A 307 1.46 2.35 -17.93
C ARG A 307 1.59 1.28 -16.88
N LEU A 308 1.30 1.61 -15.63
CA LEU A 308 1.32 0.65 -14.55
C LEU A 308 0.30 -0.46 -14.81
N VAL A 309 -0.93 -0.12 -15.17
CA VAL A 309 -2.00 -1.09 -15.48
C VAL A 309 -1.57 -2.03 -16.59
N LEU A 310 -0.92 -1.52 -17.64
CA LEU A 310 -0.36 -2.36 -18.69
C LEU A 310 0.77 -3.26 -18.15
N GLN A 311 1.67 -2.72 -17.31
CA GLN A 311 2.77 -3.48 -16.70
C GLN A 311 2.29 -4.61 -15.77
N LEU A 312 1.06 -4.53 -15.24
CA LEU A 312 0.46 -5.60 -14.45
C LEU A 312 0.22 -6.88 -15.25
N GLN A 313 0.12 -6.79 -16.59
CA GLN A 313 -0.20 -7.91 -17.47
C GLN A 313 -1.42 -8.72 -16.98
N CYS A 314 -2.42 -8.01 -16.46
CA CYS A 314 -3.63 -8.61 -15.93
C CYS A 314 -4.84 -8.21 -16.80
N PRO A 315 -5.22 -9.06 -17.77
CA PRO A 315 -6.38 -8.86 -18.65
C PRO A 315 -7.64 -8.37 -17.94
N MET A 316 -7.94 -8.92 -16.76
CA MET A 316 -9.14 -8.58 -16.00
C MET A 316 -9.12 -7.14 -15.51
N ILE A 317 -7.98 -6.64 -15.04
CA ILE A 317 -7.82 -5.25 -14.58
C ILE A 317 -7.95 -4.30 -15.77
N LEU A 318 -7.21 -4.61 -16.84
CA LEU A 318 -7.22 -3.79 -18.04
C LEU A 318 -8.64 -3.66 -18.59
N THR A 319 -9.34 -4.78 -18.73
CA THR A 319 -10.75 -4.80 -19.18
C THR A 319 -11.66 -4.01 -18.26
N ALA A 320 -11.49 -4.12 -16.94
CA ALA A 320 -12.30 -3.37 -15.98
C ALA A 320 -12.01 -1.86 -16.00
N LEU A 321 -10.80 -1.45 -16.37
CA LEU A 321 -10.41 -0.04 -16.46
C LEU A 321 -10.71 0.58 -17.83
N LEU A 322 -10.92 -0.23 -18.85
CA LEU A 322 -11.34 0.22 -20.18
C LEU A 322 -12.84 0.55 -20.20
N GLY A 323 -13.20 1.68 -20.80
CA GLY A 323 -14.59 2.06 -21.04
C GLY A 323 -14.92 3.53 -20.77
N PRO A 324 -16.19 3.94 -20.99
CA PRO A 324 -16.63 5.33 -20.87
C PRO A 324 -16.34 5.89 -19.47
N GLY A 325 -15.68 7.05 -19.42
CA GLY A 325 -15.34 7.74 -18.17
C GLY A 325 -14.16 7.13 -17.40
N ARG A 326 -13.47 6.13 -17.95
CA ARG A 326 -12.25 5.54 -17.36
C ARG A 326 -11.07 5.72 -18.32
N LEU A 327 -10.54 4.63 -18.86
CA LEU A 327 -9.56 4.61 -19.93
C LEU A 327 -10.29 4.47 -21.26
N ASP A 328 -10.22 5.53 -22.07
CA ASP A 328 -10.66 5.46 -23.46
C ASP A 328 -9.51 4.89 -24.31
N ALA A 329 -9.69 3.68 -24.82
CA ALA A 329 -8.73 3.00 -25.68
C ALA A 329 -8.49 3.76 -27.00
N GLY A 330 -9.51 4.49 -27.47
CA GLY A 330 -9.51 5.26 -28.71
C GLY A 330 -8.98 6.68 -28.56
N GLN A 331 -8.86 7.21 -27.33
CA GLN A 331 -8.39 8.56 -27.10
C GLN A 331 -6.87 8.64 -27.35
N ALA A 332 -6.52 8.99 -28.58
CA ALA A 332 -5.18 9.41 -28.96
C ALA A 332 -4.89 10.80 -28.36
N GLY A 333 -4.36 10.83 -27.14
CA GLY A 333 -3.77 12.05 -26.60
C GLY A 333 -2.48 12.37 -27.37
N PRO A 334 -2.04 13.64 -27.44
CA PRO A 334 -0.78 14.01 -28.09
C PRO A 334 0.43 13.24 -27.55
N ASP A 335 0.32 12.67 -26.34
CA ASP A 335 1.42 12.04 -25.60
C ASP A 335 1.17 10.61 -25.18
N ILE A 336 -0.03 10.09 -25.41
CA ILE A 336 -0.46 8.78 -24.93
C ILE A 336 -1.09 8.05 -26.11
N PHE A 337 -0.47 6.95 -26.49
CA PHE A 337 -0.95 6.04 -27.51
C PHE A 337 -1.13 4.70 -26.82
N PRO A 338 -2.29 4.48 -26.19
CA PRO A 338 -2.50 3.34 -25.31
C PRO A 338 -2.14 2.00 -25.97
N LEU A 339 -2.49 1.85 -27.25
CA LEU A 339 -2.17 0.69 -28.05
C LEU A 339 -0.66 0.50 -28.26
N ILE A 340 0.09 1.57 -28.55
CA ILE A 340 1.55 1.50 -28.71
C ILE A 340 2.24 1.12 -27.40
N GLU A 341 1.80 1.68 -26.27
CA GLU A 341 2.38 1.32 -24.97
C GLU A 341 2.06 -0.13 -24.58
N ALA A 342 0.87 -0.65 -24.93
CA ALA A 342 0.56 -2.07 -24.77
C ALA A 342 1.48 -2.96 -25.64
N MET A 343 1.74 -2.54 -26.88
CA MET A 343 2.66 -3.22 -27.78
C MET A 343 4.11 -3.15 -27.29
N GLU A 344 4.53 -2.05 -26.68
CA GLU A 344 5.85 -1.90 -26.06
C GLU A 344 6.14 -2.99 -25.03
N LEU A 345 5.12 -3.47 -24.31
CA LEU A 345 5.25 -4.57 -23.35
C LEU A 345 5.28 -5.96 -24.00
N GLY A 346 4.85 -6.08 -25.25
CA GLY A 346 4.87 -7.34 -26.02
C GLY A 346 3.79 -8.35 -25.62
N ASP A 347 2.78 -7.96 -24.85
CA ASP A 347 1.68 -8.87 -24.51
C ASP A 347 0.57 -8.81 -25.57
N THR A 348 0.45 -9.87 -26.36
CA THR A 348 -0.56 -9.98 -27.43
C THR A 348 -1.98 -9.92 -26.86
N GLU A 349 -2.21 -10.43 -25.65
CA GLU A 349 -3.54 -10.44 -25.04
C GLU A 349 -3.96 -9.04 -24.59
N THR A 350 -3.05 -8.30 -23.95
CA THR A 350 -3.26 -6.88 -23.64
C THR A 350 -3.58 -6.08 -24.92
N VAL A 351 -2.85 -6.29 -26.01
CA VAL A 351 -3.13 -5.62 -27.30
C VAL A 351 -4.52 -5.98 -27.83
N ARG A 352 -4.92 -7.25 -27.74
CA ARG A 352 -6.25 -7.73 -28.14
C ARG A 352 -7.36 -7.01 -27.37
N ILE A 353 -7.24 -6.95 -26.05
CA ILE A 353 -8.19 -6.29 -25.16
C ILE A 353 -8.32 -4.80 -25.48
N MET A 354 -7.19 -4.13 -25.77
CA MET A 354 -7.21 -2.72 -26.18
C MET A 354 -7.97 -2.51 -27.50
N LEU A 355 -7.74 -3.38 -28.49
CA LEU A 355 -8.44 -3.33 -29.78
C LEU A 355 -9.93 -3.66 -29.63
N ASP A 356 -10.28 -4.62 -28.77
CA ASP A 356 -11.66 -4.95 -28.42
C ASP A 356 -12.40 -3.80 -27.74
N ALA A 357 -11.68 -3.01 -26.93
CA ALA A 357 -12.20 -1.79 -26.31
C ALA A 357 -12.27 -0.58 -27.25
N GLY A 358 -11.99 -0.76 -28.55
CA GLY A 358 -12.12 0.29 -29.56
C GLY A 358 -10.86 1.13 -29.78
N ALA A 359 -9.68 0.65 -29.38
CA ALA A 359 -8.43 1.30 -29.75
C ALA A 359 -8.31 1.39 -31.28
N HIS A 360 -8.00 2.60 -31.78
CA HIS A 360 -7.91 2.82 -33.21
C HIS A 360 -6.70 2.08 -33.79
N VAL A 361 -6.94 1.04 -34.60
CA VAL A 361 -5.89 0.17 -35.16
C VAL A 361 -4.87 0.94 -36.02
N ASN A 362 -5.30 2.04 -36.64
CA ASN A 362 -4.47 2.94 -37.43
C ASN A 362 -4.18 4.27 -36.69
N GLY A 363 -4.35 4.29 -35.35
CA GLY A 363 -4.15 5.49 -34.54
C GLY A 363 -2.66 5.84 -34.43
N TYR A 364 -2.28 7.04 -34.83
CA TYR A 364 -0.88 7.37 -35.05
C TYR A 364 -0.24 8.09 -33.85
N LYS A 365 1.01 7.79 -33.51
CA LYS A 365 1.76 8.48 -32.45
C LYS A 365 2.25 9.86 -32.91
N GLY A 366 1.50 10.92 -32.63
CA GLY A 366 1.92 12.31 -32.87
C GLY A 366 3.25 12.59 -32.18
N GLY A 367 4.32 12.82 -32.95
CA GLY A 367 5.60 13.20 -32.39
C GLY A 367 5.55 14.63 -31.86
N ARG A 368 5.86 14.86 -30.58
CA ARG A 368 6.11 16.22 -30.06
C ARG A 368 7.26 16.93 -30.78
N SER A 369 8.17 16.17 -31.40
CA SER A 369 9.27 16.71 -32.18
C SER A 369 8.77 17.10 -33.57
N PRO A 370 8.77 18.40 -33.94
CA PRO A 370 8.46 18.80 -35.30
C PRO A 370 9.37 18.03 -36.28
N GLY A 371 8.77 17.28 -37.20
CA GLY A 371 9.48 16.48 -38.21
C GLY A 371 9.57 14.97 -37.95
N ARG A 372 9.16 14.45 -36.78
CA ARG A 372 8.99 12.99 -36.63
C ARG A 372 7.63 12.58 -37.19
N LEU A 373 7.66 11.82 -38.29
CA LEU A 373 6.47 11.18 -38.84
C LEU A 373 5.80 10.33 -37.75
N PRO A 374 4.47 10.38 -37.64
CA PRO A 374 3.79 9.62 -36.63
C PRO A 374 3.87 8.13 -36.97
N PHE A 375 4.19 7.31 -35.97
CA PHE A 375 4.26 5.86 -36.16
C PHE A 375 2.86 5.26 -36.07
N LEU A 376 2.44 4.59 -37.13
CA LEU A 376 1.27 3.72 -37.11
C LEU A 376 1.55 2.50 -36.21
N PRO A 377 0.54 1.91 -35.54
CA PRO A 377 0.74 0.75 -34.68
C PRO A 377 1.37 -0.43 -35.43
N LEU A 378 0.91 -0.70 -36.65
CA LEU A 378 1.49 -1.75 -37.49
C LEU A 378 2.97 -1.48 -37.83
N GLN A 379 3.32 -0.23 -38.18
CA GLN A 379 4.70 0.15 -38.43
C GLN A 379 5.56 0.04 -37.17
N TYR A 380 5.02 0.39 -36.01
CA TYR A 380 5.70 0.24 -34.73
C TYR A 380 6.00 -1.23 -34.41
N ALA A 381 5.04 -2.14 -34.58
CA ALA A 381 5.23 -3.57 -34.33
C ALA A 381 6.36 -4.15 -35.19
N VAL A 382 6.39 -3.79 -36.48
CA VAL A 382 7.38 -4.25 -37.46
C VAL A 382 8.78 -3.73 -37.14
N ASN A 383 8.88 -2.46 -36.75
CA ASN A 383 10.16 -1.78 -36.47
C ASN A 383 10.60 -1.92 -35.01
N SER A 384 9.86 -2.67 -34.19
CA SER A 384 10.17 -2.83 -32.77
C SER A 384 11.47 -3.61 -32.59
N ALA A 385 12.27 -3.23 -31.58
CA ALA A 385 13.45 -3.99 -31.18
C ALA A 385 13.13 -5.27 -30.39
N ARG A 386 11.84 -5.57 -30.16
CA ARG A 386 11.39 -6.76 -29.45
C ARG A 386 11.58 -8.03 -30.31
N PRO A 387 11.73 -9.22 -29.70
CA PRO A 387 11.85 -10.47 -30.44
C PRO A 387 10.68 -10.67 -31.41
N TRP A 388 11.00 -11.09 -32.63
CA TRP A 388 10.00 -11.27 -33.69
C TRP A 388 8.91 -12.29 -33.31
N SER A 389 9.26 -13.34 -32.57
CA SER A 389 8.31 -14.34 -32.08
C SER A 389 7.14 -13.75 -31.28
N VAL A 390 7.38 -12.66 -30.55
CA VAL A 390 6.37 -11.92 -29.78
C VAL A 390 5.60 -10.96 -30.69
N MET A 391 6.31 -10.18 -31.51
CA MET A 391 5.70 -9.18 -32.39
C MET A 391 4.85 -9.79 -33.50
N ARG A 392 5.16 -11.01 -33.97
CA ARG A 392 4.38 -11.70 -35.00
C ARG A 392 2.92 -11.87 -34.60
N GLY A 393 2.64 -12.22 -33.34
CA GLY A 393 1.28 -12.34 -32.83
C GLY A 393 0.52 -11.01 -32.88
N ILE A 394 1.18 -9.93 -32.45
CA ILE A 394 0.66 -8.57 -32.48
C ILE A 394 0.41 -8.09 -33.93
N VAL A 395 1.33 -8.34 -34.86
CA VAL A 395 1.17 -7.93 -36.27
C VAL A 395 -0.02 -8.63 -36.91
N ASN A 396 -0.13 -9.96 -36.74
CA ASN A 396 -1.27 -10.71 -37.26
C ASN A 396 -2.59 -10.17 -36.70
N LEU A 397 -2.64 -9.93 -35.39
CA LEU A 397 -3.80 -9.38 -34.71
C LEU A 397 -4.18 -7.99 -35.26
N LEU A 398 -3.21 -7.10 -35.49
CA LEU A 398 -3.49 -5.76 -36.06
C LEU A 398 -4.07 -5.87 -37.48
N ILE A 399 -3.56 -6.78 -38.30
CA ILE A 399 -4.06 -7.00 -39.67
C ILE A 399 -5.45 -7.59 -39.65
N GLU A 400 -5.71 -8.57 -38.78
CA GLU A 400 -7.05 -9.13 -38.54
C GLU A 400 -8.05 -8.04 -38.14
N ARG A 401 -7.60 -7.00 -37.43
CA ARG A 401 -8.41 -5.83 -37.05
C ARG A 401 -8.42 -4.69 -38.08
N GLY A 402 -7.89 -4.92 -39.28
CA GLY A 402 -7.97 -3.95 -40.39
C GLY A 402 -6.87 -2.89 -40.41
N ALA A 403 -5.68 -3.19 -39.87
CA ALA A 403 -4.52 -2.31 -40.01
C ALA A 403 -4.15 -2.09 -41.49
N GLN A 404 -3.88 -0.83 -41.88
CA GLN A 404 -3.51 -0.48 -43.25
C GLN A 404 -2.06 -0.86 -43.54
N ILE A 405 -1.85 -1.66 -44.60
CA ILE A 405 -0.53 -2.20 -44.99
C ILE A 405 0.19 -1.27 -45.99
N ALA A 406 -0.56 -0.41 -46.70
CA ALA A 406 -0.04 0.43 -47.78
C ALA A 406 1.14 1.30 -47.34
N ASP A 407 1.08 1.83 -46.12
CA ASP A 407 2.06 2.78 -45.58
C ASP A 407 3.29 2.12 -44.92
N LEU A 408 3.39 0.78 -44.92
CA LEU A 408 4.57 0.08 -44.44
C LEU A 408 5.73 0.21 -45.44
N GLY A 409 6.72 1.02 -45.07
CA GLY A 409 8.01 1.07 -45.75
C GLY A 409 8.79 -0.24 -45.58
N MET A 410 9.02 -0.97 -46.68
CA MET A 410 9.73 -2.25 -46.68
C MET A 410 11.22 -2.14 -46.32
N SER A 411 11.79 -0.93 -46.34
CA SER A 411 13.23 -0.69 -46.13
C SER A 411 13.69 -0.68 -44.67
N GLN A 412 12.76 -0.72 -43.71
CA GLN A 412 13.06 -0.64 -42.28
C GLN A 412 12.85 -1.98 -41.54
N ALA A 413 12.25 -2.96 -42.21
CA ALA A 413 11.97 -4.27 -41.66
C ALA A 413 13.23 -5.16 -41.73
N GLY A 414 13.53 -5.93 -40.67
CA GLY A 414 14.53 -7.00 -40.76
C GLY A 414 14.06 -8.14 -41.68
N ASP A 415 14.96 -9.03 -42.09
CA ASP A 415 14.71 -10.10 -43.06
C ASP A 415 13.42 -10.89 -42.79
N GLU A 416 13.18 -11.31 -41.53
CA GLU A 416 11.99 -12.07 -41.14
C GLU A 416 10.70 -11.25 -41.26
N CYS A 417 10.74 -9.98 -40.84
CA CYS A 417 9.61 -9.05 -40.94
C CYS A 417 9.27 -8.77 -42.41
N TYR A 418 10.30 -8.62 -43.25
CA TYR A 418 10.16 -8.31 -44.66
C TYR A 418 9.36 -9.39 -45.40
N TYR A 419 9.69 -10.67 -45.22
CA TYR A 419 9.00 -11.74 -45.95
C TYR A 419 7.52 -11.83 -45.56
N MET A 420 7.21 -11.61 -44.29
CA MET A 420 5.83 -11.58 -43.83
C MET A 420 5.07 -10.37 -44.39
N ILE A 421 5.64 -9.16 -44.34
CA ILE A 421 5.02 -7.95 -44.93
C ILE A 421 4.79 -8.14 -46.44
N ARG A 422 5.78 -8.72 -47.13
CA ARG A 422 5.66 -9.03 -48.56
C ARG A 422 4.51 -9.99 -48.83
N GLU A 423 4.41 -11.07 -48.06
CA GLU A 423 3.32 -12.04 -48.18
C GLU A 423 1.95 -11.38 -47.93
N LEU A 424 1.86 -10.50 -46.94
CA LEU A 424 0.64 -9.77 -46.58
C LEU A 424 0.24 -8.76 -47.67
N LYS A 425 1.20 -8.01 -48.21
CA LYS A 425 0.97 -7.07 -49.33
C LYS A 425 0.49 -7.81 -50.59
N ILE A 426 1.13 -8.94 -50.92
CA ILE A 426 0.70 -9.83 -51.99
C ILE A 426 -0.75 -10.30 -51.78
N LYS A 427 -1.10 -10.75 -50.57
CA LYS A 427 -2.47 -11.15 -50.22
C LYS A 427 -3.47 -10.00 -50.33
N SER A 428 -3.05 -8.76 -50.08
CA SER A 428 -3.87 -7.56 -50.28
C SER A 428 -3.95 -7.06 -51.73
N GLY A 429 -3.29 -7.74 -52.67
CA GLY A 429 -3.31 -7.41 -54.10
C GLY A 429 -2.18 -6.50 -54.59
N ASP A 430 -1.18 -6.23 -53.75
CA ASP A 430 0.04 -5.50 -54.11
C ASP A 430 1.13 -6.50 -54.51
N TRP A 431 1.26 -6.73 -55.82
CA TRP A 431 2.13 -7.77 -56.39
C TRP A 431 3.52 -7.24 -56.78
N ASP A 432 3.68 -5.92 -56.92
CA ASP A 432 4.91 -5.29 -57.44
C ASP A 432 5.85 -4.87 -56.29
N LEU A 433 6.40 -5.89 -55.62
CA LEU A 433 7.23 -5.71 -54.43
C LEU A 433 8.69 -6.10 -54.70
N PRO A 434 9.66 -5.18 -54.51
CA PRO A 434 11.08 -5.44 -54.77
C PRO A 434 11.58 -6.51 -53.80
N LEU A 435 12.46 -7.41 -54.26
CA LEU A 435 13.03 -8.49 -53.43
C LEU A 435 13.87 -7.91 -52.28
N HIS A 436 13.97 -8.63 -51.14
CA HIS A 436 14.73 -8.14 -49.96
C HIS A 436 16.14 -7.68 -50.31
N ARG A 437 16.83 -8.48 -51.15
CA ARG A 437 18.17 -8.18 -51.66
C ARG A 437 18.24 -6.88 -52.45
N GLU A 438 17.18 -6.49 -53.14
CA GLU A 438 17.14 -5.27 -53.98
C GLU A 438 16.95 -3.99 -53.16
N ILE A 439 16.45 -4.12 -51.93
CA ILE A 439 16.25 -3.02 -50.98
C ILE A 439 17.56 -2.67 -50.27
N HIS A 440 18.38 -3.67 -49.93
CA HIS A 440 19.66 -3.50 -49.25
C HIS A 440 20.87 -3.37 -50.19
N LEU A 441 20.66 -3.38 -51.52
CA LEU A 441 21.73 -3.04 -52.45
C LEU A 441 22.21 -1.62 -52.13
N PRO A 442 23.50 -1.42 -51.79
CA PRO A 442 24.00 -0.10 -51.44
C PRO A 442 23.72 0.87 -52.58
N SER A 443 23.16 2.04 -52.23
CA SER A 443 22.69 3.10 -53.14
C SER A 443 23.74 3.54 -54.18
N ARG A 444 25.01 3.13 -54.02
CA ARG A 444 26.08 3.27 -54.99
C ARG A 444 25.80 2.61 -56.35
N ARG A 445 25.09 1.47 -56.43
CA ARG A 445 24.76 0.87 -57.75
C ARG A 445 23.65 1.61 -58.49
N ARG A 446 22.63 2.12 -57.79
CA ARG A 446 21.56 2.92 -58.43
C ARG A 446 22.04 4.25 -59.01
N ARG A 447 23.17 4.81 -58.52
CA ARG A 447 23.81 5.99 -59.13
C ARG A 447 24.68 5.66 -60.34
N GLN A 448 25.14 4.42 -60.51
CA GLN A 448 25.96 4.03 -61.66
C GLN A 448 25.14 3.66 -62.91
N GLU A 449 23.84 3.43 -62.75
CA GLU A 449 22.92 3.08 -63.84
C GLU A 449 21.97 4.24 -64.23
N ALA A 450 22.07 5.40 -63.56
CA ALA A 450 21.38 6.60 -64.02
C ALA A 450 22.12 7.18 -65.25
N PRO A 451 21.44 7.46 -66.38
CA PRO A 451 22.07 8.06 -67.54
C PRO A 451 22.71 9.40 -67.15
N PRO A 452 23.90 9.74 -67.71
CA PRO A 452 24.59 10.97 -67.35
C PRO A 452 23.68 12.17 -67.62
N GLN A 453 23.19 12.81 -66.56
CA GLN A 453 22.53 14.11 -66.68
C GLN A 453 23.59 15.11 -67.17
N ALA A 454 23.30 15.73 -68.31
CA ALA A 454 24.12 16.79 -68.87
C ALA A 454 24.25 17.93 -67.83
N PHE A 455 25.48 18.19 -67.40
CA PHE A 455 25.82 19.37 -66.63
C PHE A 455 25.59 20.60 -67.51
N SER A 456 24.49 21.33 -67.28
CA SER A 456 24.38 22.72 -67.68
C SER A 456 25.03 23.58 -66.60
N ILE A 457 26.21 24.12 -66.91
CA ILE A 457 26.86 25.17 -66.13
C ILE A 457 26.09 26.46 -66.41
N SER A 458 25.36 26.99 -65.42
CA SER A 458 25.01 28.42 -65.41
C SER A 458 25.93 29.12 -64.42
N VAL A 459 26.81 29.94 -64.97
CA VAL A 459 27.51 31.01 -64.27
C VAL A 459 26.49 32.13 -64.10
N ASP A 460 26.22 32.54 -62.86
CA ASP A 460 25.98 33.95 -62.55
C ASP A 460 26.27 34.19 -61.07
N ASP A 461 27.30 35.00 -60.86
CA ASP A 461 27.65 35.68 -59.63
C ASP A 461 26.60 36.75 -59.31
N THR A 462 26.23 36.92 -58.03
CA THR A 462 26.24 38.23 -57.35
C THR A 462 25.88 38.09 -55.87
N ASP A 463 26.90 38.29 -55.04
CA ASP A 463 26.97 39.18 -53.87
C ASP A 463 25.90 39.16 -52.76
N PHE A 464 26.35 38.65 -51.60
CA PHE A 464 26.48 39.37 -50.33
C PHE A 464 25.54 40.58 -50.08
N ILE A 465 24.53 40.41 -49.20
CA ILE A 465 24.30 41.34 -48.07
C ILE A 465 23.87 40.54 -46.84
N SER A 466 24.68 40.66 -45.79
CA SER A 466 24.42 40.29 -44.41
C SER A 466 23.31 41.15 -43.77
N PHE A 467 22.36 40.52 -43.07
CA PHE A 467 21.61 41.19 -42.00
C PHE A 467 21.59 40.33 -40.75
N ALA A 468 22.41 40.73 -39.78
CA ALA A 468 22.21 40.41 -38.38
C ALA A 468 21.11 41.33 -37.85
N SER A 469 20.03 40.78 -37.28
CA SER A 469 19.15 41.55 -36.40
C SER A 469 19.45 41.17 -34.96
N SER A 470 19.99 42.16 -34.25
CA SER A 470 20.19 42.20 -32.82
C SER A 470 18.88 42.03 -32.05
N TYR A 471 19.01 41.34 -30.91
CA TYR A 471 18.24 41.55 -29.70
C TYR A 471 18.07 43.05 -29.40
N ASP A 472 16.84 43.52 -29.10
CA ASP A 472 16.56 44.29 -27.88
C ASP A 472 15.06 44.51 -27.60
N SER A 473 14.71 44.28 -26.31
CA SER A 473 13.66 44.86 -25.46
C SER A 473 12.21 45.05 -25.94
N LYS A 474 11.29 44.27 -25.36
CA LYS A 474 10.30 44.74 -24.34
C LYS A 474 9.70 43.58 -23.56
#